data_AF-A0A7S6U2L0-F1
#
_entry.id   AF-A0A7S6U2L0-F1
#
_cell.length_a   1.000
_cell.length_b   1.000
_cell.length_c   1.000
_cell.angle_alpha   90.00
_cell.angle_beta   90.00
_cell.angle_gamma   90.00
#
_symmetry.space_group_name_H-M   'P 1'
#
loop_
_entity.id
_entity.type
_entity.pdbx_description
1 polymer ?
#
loop_
_entity_poly.entity_id
_entity_poly.type
_entity_poly.pdbx_seq_one_letter_code
_entity_poly.pdbx_strand_id
1 'polypeptide(L)'
;MCYPICLQQRFKMKGIIEMIESVGARIVYLSPYSPEFNPIEHLWWQLKAFISKFSLKNILALVQLLSLGVLLCSSQQLQNYFSHCCYCTS
;
A
#
# COMPACT_ATOMS: atom_id res chain seq x y z
N MET A 1 -7.82 -14.66 -4.93
CA MET A 1 -7.48 -13.54 -4.02
C MET A 1 -6.06 -13.74 -3.52
N CYS A 2 -5.10 -13.06 -4.12
CA CYS A 2 -3.68 -13.16 -3.81
C CYS A 2 -3.22 -11.76 -3.37
N TYR A 3 -3.44 -11.41 -2.11
CA TYR A 3 -2.98 -10.12 -1.56
C TYR A 3 -1.96 -10.41 -0.47
N PRO A 4 -0.70 -10.72 -0.84
CA PRO A 4 0.36 -10.90 0.13
C PRO A 4 0.58 -9.60 0.92
N ILE A 5 0.87 -9.73 2.22
CA ILE A 5 1.29 -8.59 3.02
C ILE A 5 2.78 -8.38 2.76
N CYS A 6 3.09 -7.29 2.06
CA CYS A 6 4.45 -6.90 1.72
C CYS A 6 5.09 -6.23 2.93
N LEU A 7 6.03 -6.93 3.58
CA LEU A 7 6.79 -6.37 4.69
C LEU A 7 8.12 -5.81 4.21
N GLN A 8 8.35 -4.53 4.50
CA GLN A 8 9.67 -3.95 4.43
C GLN A 8 10.58 -4.60 5.49
N GLN A 9 11.87 -4.71 5.19
CA GLN A 9 12.84 -5.46 5.99
C GLN A 9 12.96 -5.04 7.46
N ARG A 10 12.45 -3.85 7.81
CA ARG A 10 12.43 -3.33 9.17
C ARG A 10 11.49 -4.11 10.11
N PHE A 11 10.50 -4.82 9.57
CA PHE A 11 9.51 -5.57 10.34
C PHE A 11 9.85 -7.07 10.51
N LYS A 12 11.13 -7.44 10.45
CA LYS A 12 11.63 -8.82 10.64
C LYS A 12 11.64 -9.29 12.12
N MET A 13 10.66 -8.87 12.93
CA MET A 13 10.54 -9.34 14.33
C MET A 13 9.68 -10.60 14.36
N LYS A 14 10.17 -11.67 15.03
CA LYS A 14 9.50 -12.99 15.07
C LYS A 14 8.02 -12.90 15.49
N GLY A 15 7.69 -12.10 16.50
CA GLY A 15 6.31 -11.95 16.96
C GLY A 15 5.35 -11.36 15.91
N ILE A 16 5.83 -10.50 15.00
CA ILE A 16 5.00 -9.93 13.93
C ILE A 16 4.70 -11.00 12.87
N ILE A 17 5.71 -11.83 12.56
CA ILE A 17 5.59 -12.90 11.57
C ILE A 17 4.55 -13.92 12.03
N GLU A 18 4.67 -14.38 13.28
CA GLU A 18 3.76 -15.35 13.88
C GLU A 18 2.31 -14.83 13.93
N MET A 19 2.10 -13.55 14.27
CA MET A 19 0.76 -12.94 14.26
C MET A 19 0.16 -12.92 12.85
N ILE A 20 0.94 -12.59 11.83
CA ILE A 20 0.46 -12.51 10.45
C ILE A 20 0.16 -13.90 9.88
N GLU A 21 1.02 -14.88 10.16
CA GLU A 21 0.79 -16.26 9.73
C GLU A 21 -0.41 -16.89 10.46
N SER A 22 -0.67 -16.50 11.71
CA SER A 22 -1.82 -17.02 12.48
C SER A 22 -3.18 -16.68 11.87
N VAL A 23 -3.27 -15.60 11.08
CA VAL A 23 -4.49 -15.21 10.35
C VAL A 23 -4.55 -15.79 8.92
N GLY A 24 -3.61 -16.67 8.56
CA GLY A 24 -3.53 -17.29 7.23
C GLY A 24 -2.97 -16.38 6.14
N ALA A 25 -2.38 -15.24 6.50
CA ALA A 25 -1.75 -14.34 5.53
C ALA A 25 -0.30 -14.77 5.25
N ARG A 26 0.13 -14.58 3.99
CA ARG A 26 1.50 -14.86 3.57
C ARG A 26 2.34 -13.59 3.62
N ILE A 27 3.51 -13.70 4.23
CA ILE A 27 4.51 -12.64 4.26
C ILE A 27 5.38 -12.73 3.01
N VAL A 28 5.53 -11.58 2.34
CA VAL A 28 6.50 -11.41 1.25
C VAL A 28 7.54 -10.39 1.70
N TYR A 29 8.80 -10.82 1.67
CA TYR A 29 9.93 -9.95 1.98
C TYR A 29 10.37 -9.20 0.73
N LEU A 30 10.45 -7.88 0.84
CA LEU A 30 11.02 -7.01 -0.19
C LEU A 30 12.53 -6.86 0.00
N SER A 31 13.27 -6.80 -1.12
CA SER A 31 14.67 -6.39 -1.12
C SER A 31 14.82 -4.96 -0.59
N PRO A 32 15.97 -4.62 0.04
CA PRO A 32 16.18 -3.27 0.53
C PRO A 32 16.24 -2.33 -0.68
N TYR A 33 15.67 -1.13 -0.56
CA TYR A 33 15.67 -0.10 -1.61
C TYR A 33 14.98 -0.52 -2.92
N SER A 34 14.01 -1.44 -2.88
CA SER A 34 13.19 -1.80 -4.05
C SER A 34 11.74 -1.33 -3.90
N PRO A 35 11.50 0.00 -3.91
CA PRO A 35 10.14 0.54 -3.80
C PRO A 35 9.26 0.17 -5.00
N GLU A 36 9.86 -0.12 -6.16
CA GLU A 36 9.15 -0.52 -7.39
C GLU A 36 8.30 -1.79 -7.24
N PHE A 37 8.67 -2.65 -6.28
CA PHE A 37 7.93 -3.88 -5.97
C PHE A 37 6.92 -3.70 -4.84
N ASN A 38 6.72 -2.48 -4.32
CA ASN A 38 5.80 -2.24 -3.23
C ASN A 38 4.51 -1.56 -3.75
N PRO A 39 3.38 -2.28 -3.87
CA PRO A 39 2.17 -1.76 -4.51
C PRO A 39 1.55 -0.57 -3.75
N ILE A 40 1.88 -0.38 -2.47
CA ILE A 40 1.44 0.79 -1.70
C ILE A 40 2.08 2.10 -2.19
N GLU A 41 3.25 2.05 -2.84
CA GLU A 41 3.92 3.25 -3.34
C GLU A 41 3.11 3.89 -4.46
N HIS A 42 2.51 3.09 -5.34
CA HIS A 42 1.59 3.56 -6.38
C HIS A 42 0.38 4.28 -5.78
N LEU A 43 -0.21 3.71 -4.71
CA LEU A 43 -1.29 4.34 -3.99
C LEU A 43 -0.86 5.68 -3.38
N TRP A 44 0.32 5.72 -2.76
CA TRP A 44 0.86 6.95 -2.17
C TRP A 44 1.16 8.03 -3.21
N TRP A 45 1.67 7.68 -4.39
CA TRP A 45 1.84 8.64 -5.48
C TRP A 45 0.49 9.22 -5.93
N GLN A 46 -0.52 8.37 -6.11
CA GLN A 46 -1.86 8.83 -6.48
C GLN A 46 -2.48 9.74 -5.40
N LEU A 47 -2.40 9.36 -4.13
CA LEU A 47 -2.94 10.15 -3.02
C LEU A 47 -2.22 11.49 -2.88
N LYS A 48 -0.89 11.51 -2.97
CA LYS A 48 -0.11 12.76 -2.93
C LYS A 48 -0.47 13.67 -4.10
N ALA A 49 -0.59 13.13 -5.31
CA ALA A 49 -1.00 13.89 -6.48
C ALA A 49 -2.45 14.39 -6.41
N PHE A 50 -3.33 13.67 -5.72
CA PHE A 50 -4.69 14.11 -5.45
C PHE A 50 -4.70 15.26 -4.44
N ILE A 51 -4.04 15.09 -3.30
CA ILE A 51 -3.98 16.07 -2.21
C ILE A 51 -3.27 17.35 -2.64
N SER A 52 -2.20 17.27 -3.43
CA SER A 52 -1.42 18.44 -3.87
C SER A 52 -2.21 19.42 -4.73
N LYS A 53 -3.34 18.97 -5.32
CA LYS A 53 -4.28 19.85 -6.03
C LYS A 53 -5.04 20.78 -5.08
N PHE A 54 -5.07 20.47 -3.80
CA PHE A 54 -5.74 21.25 -2.76
C PHE A 54 -4.66 21.97 -1.94
N SER A 55 -4.67 23.31 -1.95
CA SER A 55 -3.78 24.11 -1.09
C SER A 55 -4.28 24.11 0.36
N LEU A 56 -4.03 23.01 1.07
CA LEU A 56 -4.49 22.80 2.44
C LEU A 56 -3.56 23.47 3.45
N LYS A 57 -4.16 24.12 4.46
CA LYS A 57 -3.44 24.72 5.60
C LYS A 57 -3.83 24.11 6.95
N ASN A 58 -4.66 23.05 6.93
CA ASN A 58 -5.21 22.42 8.13
C ASN A 58 -5.01 20.89 8.06
N ILE A 59 -4.51 20.32 9.16
CA ILE A 59 -4.30 18.88 9.32
C ILE A 59 -5.62 18.11 9.27
N LEU A 60 -6.70 18.63 9.84
CA LEU A 60 -8.01 17.96 9.81
C LEU A 60 -8.52 17.81 8.37
N ALA A 61 -8.39 18.87 7.57
CA ALA A 61 -8.77 18.84 6.16
C ALA A 61 -7.88 17.88 5.35
N LEU A 62 -6.59 17.79 5.67
CA LEU A 62 -5.67 16.82 5.07
C LEU A 62 -6.11 15.38 5.37
N VAL A 63 -6.42 15.05 6.63
CA VAL A 63 -6.87 13.71 7.02
C VAL A 63 -8.20 13.35 6.34
N GLN A 64 -9.14 14.30 6.26
CA GLN A 64 -10.40 14.09 5.55
C GLN A 64 -10.18 13.83 4.06
N LEU A 65 -9.34 14.63 3.38
CA LEU A 65 -9.03 14.40 1.97
C LEU A 65 -8.27 13.10 1.73
N LEU A 66 -7.40 12.69 2.64
CA LEU A 66 -6.74 11.39 2.56
C LEU A 66 -7.76 10.25 2.65
N SER A 67 -8.68 10.30 3.61
CA SER A 67 -9.75 9.29 3.75
C SER A 67 -10.63 9.21 2.50
N LEU A 68 -11.00 10.37 1.95
CA LEU A 68 -11.79 10.45 0.73
C LEU A 68 -10.99 9.92 -0.48
N GLY A 69 -9.71 10.26 -0.59
CA GLY A 69 -8.84 9.75 -1.66
C GLY A 69 -8.73 8.22 -1.64
N VAL A 70 -8.62 7.61 -0.46
CA VAL A 70 -8.61 6.15 -0.31
C VAL A 70 -9.97 5.53 -0.69
N LEU A 71 -11.09 6.15 -0.29
CA LEU A 71 -12.43 5.68 -0.64
C LEU A 71 -12.74 5.76 -2.14
N LEU A 72 -12.13 6.71 -2.85
CA LEU A 72 -12.28 6.87 -4.30
C LEU A 72 -11.41 5.90 -5.12
N CYS A 73 -10.45 5.20 -4.50
CA CYS A 73 -9.64 4.22 -5.21
C CYS A 73 -10.49 3.02 -5.63
N SER A 74 -10.54 2.76 -6.94
CA SER A 74 -11.29 1.62 -7.44
C SER A 74 -10.56 0.31 -7.22
N SER A 75 -11.31 -0.78 -7.04
CA SER A 75 -10.73 -2.12 -6.93
C SER A 75 -9.91 -2.52 -8.18
N GLN A 76 -10.26 -1.97 -9.34
CA GLN A 76 -9.49 -2.19 -10.59
C GLN A 76 -8.13 -1.48 -10.54
N GLN A 77 -8.07 -0.25 -10.05
CA GLN A 77 -6.79 0.47 -9.89
C GLN A 77 -5.85 -0.28 -8.95
N LEU A 78 -6.38 -0.77 -7.82
CA LEU A 78 -5.59 -1.56 -6.88
C LEU A 78 -5.04 -2.83 -7.55
N GLN A 79 -5.88 -3.58 -8.27
CA GLN A 79 -5.43 -4.76 -9.02
C GLN A 79 -4.30 -4.42 -9.99
N ASN A 80 -4.43 -3.31 -10.73
CA ASN A 80 -3.39 -2.88 -11.67
C ASN A 80 -2.04 -2.59 -10.96
N TYR A 81 -2.05 -2.04 -9.74
CA TYR A 81 -0.81 -1.83 -8.97
C TYR A 81 -0.16 -3.15 -8.57
N PHE A 82 -0.95 -4.13 -8.12
CA PHE A 82 -0.43 -5.46 -7.79
C PHE A 82 0.11 -6.19 -9.03
N SER A 83 -0.55 -6.05 -10.18
CA SER A 83 -0.04 -6.59 -11.46
C SER A 83 1.25 -5.89 -11.89
N HIS A 84 1.35 -4.57 -11.72
CA HIS A 84 2.56 -3.80 -12.02
C HIS A 84 3.76 -4.25 -11.16
N CYS A 85 3.52 -4.59 -9.89
CA CYS A 85 4.55 -5.13 -8.99
C CYS A 85 4.77 -6.66 -9.12
N CYS A 86 4.23 -7.30 -10.16
CA CYS A 86 4.38 -8.73 -10.44
C CYS A 86 3.75 -9.69 -9.41
N TYR A 87 2.72 -9.26 -8.67
CA TYR A 87 2.03 -10.12 -7.69
C TYR A 87 0.78 -10.83 -8.25
N CYS A 88 0.21 -10.28 -9.32
CA CYS A 88 -0.96 -10.82 -10.00
C CYS A 88 -0.71 -10.88 -11.51
N THR A 89 -1.23 -11.90 -12.17
CA THR A 89 -1.34 -11.92 -13.63
C THR A 89 -2.67 -11.24 -14.00
N SER A 90 -2.63 -10.27 -14.91
CA SER A 90 -3.82 -9.56 -15.43
C SER A 90 -4.85 -10.50 -16.04
#